data_AF-G0PN30-F1
#
_entry.id   AF-G0PN30-F1
#
_cell.length_a   1.000
_cell.length_b   1.000
_cell.length_c   1.000
_cell.angle_alpha   90.00
_cell.angle_beta   90.00
_cell.angle_gamma   90.00
#
_symmetry.space_group_name_H-M   'P 1'
#
loop_
_entity.id
_entity.type
_entity.pdbx_description
1 polymer ?
#
loop_
_entity_poly.entity_id
_entity_poly.type
_entity_poly.pdbx_seq_one_letter_code
_entity_poly.pdbx_strand_id
1 'polypeptide(L)'
;MIFDYELSFLKLHAKVCDEIGNIGERRLCRFESMNQLPNGCNIILGDLIIENGDEENMSKLMKLELIVGSIIIRNTELKRFQHFGEVLCIIQFDDTKPVIQIVGNKQLKDPTMDEITNIITRENRVAVIQDNHPDIFSSGNCELVTEFYGFLQRKYRVRLNFTGGDCG
;
A
#
# COMPACT_ATOMS: atom_id res chain seq x y z
N MET A 1 0.62 17.03 -8.70
CA MET A 1 -0.02 16.86 -7.37
C MET A 1 1.06 16.75 -6.31
N ILE A 2 0.75 16.95 -5.02
CA ILE A 2 1.78 17.10 -3.96
C ILE A 2 2.74 15.89 -3.83
N PHE A 3 2.25 14.71 -4.18
CA PHE A 3 3.03 13.46 -4.17
C PHE A 3 3.98 13.32 -5.36
N ASP A 4 3.78 14.06 -6.46
CA ASP A 4 4.71 14.09 -7.60
C ASP A 4 6.05 14.75 -7.21
N TYR A 5 6.08 15.51 -6.11
CA TYR A 5 7.27 16.22 -5.62
C TYR A 5 8.05 15.43 -4.58
N GLU A 6 7.68 14.16 -4.32
CA GLU A 6 8.40 13.31 -3.37
C GLU A 6 8.53 13.88 -1.94
N LEU A 7 7.64 14.82 -1.60
CA LEU A 7 7.64 15.49 -0.30
C LEU A 7 7.25 14.52 0.81
N SER A 8 7.99 14.55 1.91
CA SER A 8 7.68 13.80 3.12
C SER A 8 7.14 14.74 4.20
N PHE A 9 6.03 14.35 4.82
CA PHE A 9 5.44 15.08 5.93
C PHE A 9 5.57 14.24 7.20
N LEU A 10 6.01 14.87 8.28
CA LEU A 10 5.96 14.27 9.61
C LEU A 10 4.50 14.06 10.03
N LYS A 11 3.66 15.09 9.84
CA LYS A 11 2.23 15.09 10.13
C LYS A 11 1.50 15.96 9.12
N LEU A 12 0.65 15.38 8.26
CA LEU A 12 -0.16 16.16 7.31
C LEU A 12 -1.62 16.22 7.76
N HIS A 13 -2.06 17.38 8.22
CA HIS A 13 -3.48 17.63 8.51
C HIS A 13 -4.21 18.07 7.24
N ALA A 14 -4.68 17.09 6.45
CA ALA A 14 -5.49 17.34 5.25
C ALA A 14 -6.82 16.59 5.27
N LYS A 15 -7.75 16.95 4.40
CA LYS A 15 -9.01 16.23 4.17
C LYS A 15 -9.20 16.05 2.66
N VAL A 16 -9.82 14.94 2.28
CA VAL A 16 -10.24 14.71 0.89
C VAL A 16 -11.48 15.55 0.62
N CYS A 17 -11.48 16.29 -0.47
CA CYS A 17 -12.64 17.04 -0.94
C CYS A 17 -13.54 16.13 -1.80
N ASP A 18 -14.84 16.39 -1.81
CA ASP A 18 -15.80 15.64 -2.65
C ASP A 18 -15.62 15.96 -4.13
N GLU A 19 -15.24 17.20 -4.44
CA GLU A 19 -14.97 17.66 -5.80
C GLU A 19 -13.63 17.13 -6.32
N ILE A 20 -13.67 16.54 -7.51
CA ILE A 20 -12.47 16.11 -8.22
C ILE A 20 -11.81 17.36 -8.81
N GLY A 21 -10.70 17.80 -8.20
CA GLY A 21 -9.86 18.87 -8.73
C GLY A 21 -9.12 18.46 -10.02
N ASN A 22 -8.17 19.28 -10.47
CA ASN A 22 -7.36 18.92 -11.63
C ASN A 22 -6.37 17.79 -11.30
N ILE A 23 -6.63 16.60 -11.83
CA ILE A 23 -5.79 15.40 -11.68
C ILE A 23 -5.00 15.06 -12.97
N GLY A 24 -5.03 15.93 -13.98
CA GLY A 24 -4.42 15.67 -15.29
C GLY A 24 -5.12 14.54 -16.04
N GLU A 25 -4.36 13.70 -16.73
CA GLU A 25 -4.86 12.53 -17.48
C GLU A 25 -5.16 11.31 -16.59
N ARG A 26 -4.95 11.44 -15.28
CA ARG A 26 -5.07 10.33 -14.33
C ARG A 26 -6.53 9.96 -14.13
N ARG A 27 -6.77 8.66 -14.08
CA ARG A 27 -8.08 8.11 -13.76
C ARG A 27 -8.23 7.92 -12.25
N LEU A 28 -9.21 8.61 -11.67
CA LEU A 28 -9.64 8.41 -10.29
C LEU A 28 -10.75 7.35 -10.22
N CYS A 29 -10.61 6.41 -9.30
CA CYS A 29 -11.56 5.35 -9.03
C CYS A 29 -11.88 5.31 -7.53
N ARG A 30 -13.17 5.22 -7.20
CA ARG A 30 -13.59 4.94 -5.82
C ARG A 30 -13.59 3.43 -5.64
N PHE A 31 -12.94 2.95 -4.57
CA PHE A 31 -12.85 1.53 -4.31
C PHE A 31 -14.15 1.00 -3.70
N GLU A 32 -14.69 -0.06 -4.29
CA GLU A 32 -15.81 -0.84 -3.74
C GLU A 32 -15.36 -2.29 -3.51
N SER A 33 -14.80 -2.91 -4.55
CA SER A 33 -14.19 -4.25 -4.53
C SER A 33 -13.21 -4.40 -5.71
N MET A 34 -12.31 -5.38 -5.65
CA MET A 34 -11.40 -5.68 -6.76
C MET A 34 -12.15 -6.10 -8.04
N ASN A 35 -13.28 -6.80 -7.92
CA ASN A 35 -14.10 -7.19 -9.07
C ASN A 35 -14.73 -5.98 -9.77
N GLN A 36 -15.25 -5.01 -9.01
CA GLN A 36 -15.88 -3.81 -9.56
C GLN A 36 -14.88 -2.72 -9.96
N LEU A 37 -13.63 -2.82 -9.50
CA LEU A 37 -12.58 -1.87 -9.86
C LEU A 37 -12.37 -1.88 -11.38
N PRO A 38 -12.43 -0.72 -12.06
CA PRO A 38 -12.09 -0.65 -13.48
C PRO A 38 -10.60 -0.84 -13.73
N ASN A 39 -10.25 -1.31 -14.93
CA ASN A 39 -8.84 -1.36 -15.35
C ASN A 39 -8.25 0.06 -15.48
N GLY A 40 -6.97 0.21 -15.12
CA GLY A 40 -6.20 1.41 -15.40
C GLY A 40 -6.55 2.62 -14.52
N CYS A 41 -6.92 2.38 -13.26
CA CYS A 41 -7.00 3.43 -12.25
C CYS A 41 -5.59 3.89 -11.86
N ASN A 42 -5.33 5.20 -11.93
CA ASN A 42 -4.10 5.79 -11.41
C ASN A 42 -4.25 6.19 -9.94
N ILE A 43 -5.46 6.58 -9.54
CA ILE A 43 -5.78 7.02 -8.18
C ILE A 43 -6.92 6.19 -7.64
N ILE A 44 -6.74 5.60 -6.47
CA ILE A 44 -7.80 4.94 -5.71
C ILE A 44 -8.17 5.78 -4.50
N LEU A 45 -9.47 6.07 -4.36
CA LEU A 45 -10.05 6.62 -3.13
C LEU A 45 -10.77 5.51 -2.38
N GLY A 46 -10.35 5.24 -1.13
CA GLY A 46 -10.85 4.17 -0.29
C GLY A 46 -9.75 3.18 0.08
N ASP A 47 -10.06 2.32 1.06
CA ASP A 47 -9.16 1.26 1.49
C ASP A 47 -9.12 0.18 0.40
N LEU A 48 -7.94 -0.12 -0.15
CA LEU A 48 -7.72 -1.18 -1.13
C LEU A 48 -7.71 -2.52 -0.38
N ILE A 49 -8.73 -3.35 -0.61
CA ILE A 49 -8.88 -4.66 0.04
C ILE A 49 -8.68 -5.75 -1.02
N ILE A 50 -7.74 -6.64 -0.78
CA ILE A 50 -7.46 -7.81 -1.61
C ILE A 50 -7.65 -9.04 -0.73
N GLU A 51 -8.62 -9.87 -1.08
CA GLU A 51 -8.96 -11.07 -0.33
C GLU A 51 -9.06 -12.31 -1.22
N ASN A 52 -9.41 -13.45 -0.62
CA ASN A 52 -9.52 -14.72 -1.33
C ASN A 52 -10.47 -14.59 -2.54
N GLY A 53 -9.98 -14.93 -3.74
CA GLY A 53 -10.73 -14.81 -4.99
C GLY A 53 -10.45 -13.54 -5.79
N ASP A 54 -9.72 -12.57 -5.23
CA ASP A 54 -9.35 -11.33 -5.93
C ASP A 54 -8.04 -11.45 -6.74
N GLU A 55 -7.33 -12.57 -6.65
CA GLU A 55 -5.99 -12.72 -7.22
C GLU A 55 -5.97 -12.53 -8.75
N GLU A 56 -7.04 -12.93 -9.44
CA GLU A 56 -7.19 -12.72 -10.89
C GLU A 56 -7.40 -11.25 -11.27
N ASN A 57 -7.90 -10.44 -10.33
CA ASN A 57 -8.19 -9.02 -10.51
C ASN A 57 -6.96 -8.13 -10.20
N MET A 58 -5.84 -8.70 -9.74
CA MET A 58 -4.63 -7.94 -9.40
C MET A 58 -4.07 -7.13 -10.58
N SER A 59 -4.24 -7.63 -11.81
CA SER A 59 -3.82 -6.95 -13.05
C SER A 59 -4.43 -5.54 -13.22
N LYS A 60 -5.54 -5.24 -12.53
CA LYS A 60 -6.20 -3.93 -12.56
C LYS A 60 -5.37 -2.82 -11.93
N LEU A 61 -4.45 -3.18 -11.04
CA LEU A 61 -3.63 -2.27 -10.24
C LEU A 61 -2.31 -1.88 -10.93
N MET A 62 -2.04 -2.39 -12.14
CA MET A 62 -0.78 -2.15 -12.86
C MET A 62 -0.49 -0.68 -13.22
N LYS A 63 -1.46 0.23 -13.10
CA LYS A 63 -1.28 1.67 -13.35
C LYS A 63 -1.43 2.52 -12.09
N LEU A 64 -1.54 1.88 -10.93
CA LEU A 64 -1.82 2.57 -9.69
C LEU A 64 -0.62 3.42 -9.27
N GLU A 65 -0.86 4.71 -9.01
CA GLU A 65 0.14 5.68 -8.58
C GLU A 65 -0.15 6.21 -7.17
N LEU A 66 -1.42 6.27 -6.79
CA LEU A 66 -1.86 6.82 -5.51
C LEU A 66 -3.02 6.02 -4.92
N ILE A 67 -2.91 5.72 -3.62
CA ILE A 67 -4.03 5.30 -2.79
C ILE A 67 -4.28 6.35 -1.71
N VAL A 68 -5.53 6.77 -1.56
CA VAL A 68 -5.99 7.51 -0.39
C VAL A 68 -6.84 6.58 0.47
N GLY A 69 -6.19 5.94 1.44
CA GLY A 69 -6.72 4.84 2.24
C GLY A 69 -5.62 3.88 2.71
N SER A 70 -6.03 2.73 3.26
CA SER A 70 -5.13 1.63 3.63
C SER A 70 -4.97 0.61 2.51
N ILE A 71 -3.91 -0.19 2.56
CA ILE A 71 -3.79 -1.45 1.81
C ILE A 71 -4.06 -2.61 2.77
N ILE A 72 -5.01 -3.48 2.44
CA ILE A 72 -5.41 -4.61 3.27
C ILE A 72 -5.37 -5.86 2.40
N ILE A 73 -4.48 -6.79 2.74
CA ILE A 73 -4.30 -8.06 2.01
C ILE A 73 -4.51 -9.19 2.98
N ARG A 74 -5.56 -9.99 2.77
CA ARG A 74 -5.92 -11.02 3.75
C ARG A 74 -6.41 -12.31 3.14
N ASN A 75 -6.02 -13.43 3.74
CA ASN A 75 -6.50 -14.76 3.38
C ASN A 75 -6.39 -15.09 1.88
N THR A 76 -5.41 -14.50 1.19
CA THR A 76 -5.17 -14.76 -0.24
C THR A 76 -4.37 -16.05 -0.43
N GLU A 77 -4.41 -16.58 -1.65
CA GLU A 77 -3.56 -17.67 -2.13
C GLU A 77 -2.30 -17.15 -2.85
N LEU A 78 -2.00 -15.86 -2.73
CA LEU A 78 -0.82 -15.24 -3.32
C LEU A 78 0.45 -15.83 -2.72
N LYS A 79 1.41 -16.16 -3.58
CA LYS A 79 2.75 -16.61 -3.17
C LYS A 79 3.75 -15.47 -3.02
N ARG A 80 3.52 -14.41 -3.79
CA ARG A 80 4.26 -13.14 -3.83
C ARG A 80 3.28 -12.05 -4.26
N PHE A 81 3.55 -10.80 -3.92
CA PHE A 81 2.79 -9.70 -4.51
C PHE A 81 3.16 -9.47 -5.97
N GLN A 82 2.17 -9.06 -6.76
CA GLN A 82 2.37 -8.60 -8.14
C GLN A 82 2.63 -7.09 -8.12
N HIS A 83 3.45 -6.60 -9.05
CA HIS A 83 3.81 -5.19 -9.15
C HIS A 83 2.57 -4.27 -9.22
N PHE A 84 2.49 -3.31 -8.31
CA PHE A 84 1.52 -2.21 -8.31
C PHE A 84 2.08 -1.04 -9.15
N GLY A 85 2.17 -1.23 -10.47
CA GLY A 85 2.73 -0.22 -11.37
C GLY A 85 4.22 0.06 -11.15
N GLU A 86 4.68 1.26 -11.52
CA GLU A 86 6.10 1.66 -11.40
C GLU A 86 6.39 2.40 -10.10
N VAL A 87 5.42 3.17 -9.59
CA VAL A 87 5.55 3.98 -8.37
C VAL A 87 4.21 4.05 -7.64
N LEU A 88 4.23 3.97 -6.30
CA LEU A 88 3.03 4.04 -5.47
C LEU A 88 3.22 4.97 -4.27
N CYS A 89 2.33 5.94 -4.13
CA CYS A 89 2.17 6.74 -2.92
C CYS A 89 0.93 6.28 -2.13
N ILE A 90 1.07 6.13 -0.81
CA ILE A 90 -0.04 5.83 0.09
C ILE A 90 -0.29 7.05 0.98
N ILE A 91 -1.52 7.50 1.02
CA ILE A 91 -1.98 8.58 1.91
C ILE A 91 -3.05 8.01 2.83
N GLN A 92 -2.74 7.85 4.11
CA GLN A 92 -3.70 7.40 5.13
C GLN A 92 -3.92 8.49 6.18
N PHE A 93 -5.13 9.05 6.20
CA PHE A 93 -5.54 10.13 7.07
C PHE A 93 -6.42 9.69 8.26
N ASP A 94 -6.78 8.43 8.34
CA ASP A 94 -7.50 7.83 9.47
C ASP A 94 -6.50 7.22 10.45
N ASP A 95 -6.23 7.93 11.55
CA ASP A 95 -5.26 7.50 12.57
C ASP A 95 -5.71 6.27 13.36
N THR A 96 -6.98 5.86 13.23
CA THR A 96 -7.52 4.66 13.88
C THR A 96 -7.18 3.38 13.11
N LYS A 97 -6.68 3.51 11.87
CA LYS A 97 -6.36 2.38 10.99
C LYS A 97 -4.87 2.27 10.73
N PRO A 98 -4.33 1.05 10.62
CA PRO A 98 -2.99 0.83 10.10
C PRO A 98 -2.92 1.18 8.61
N VAL A 99 -1.75 1.62 8.14
CA VAL A 99 -1.51 1.97 6.72
C VAL A 99 -1.56 0.72 5.85
N ILE A 100 -0.94 -0.37 6.32
CA ILE A 100 -0.86 -1.65 5.62
C ILE A 100 -1.25 -2.78 6.58
N GLN A 101 -2.04 -3.73 6.09
CA GLN A 101 -2.37 -4.96 6.80
C GLN A 101 -2.11 -6.15 5.87
N ILE A 102 -1.32 -7.12 6.33
CA ILE A 102 -1.06 -8.38 5.62
C ILE A 102 -1.36 -9.50 6.62
N VAL A 103 -2.51 -10.15 6.48
CA VAL A 103 -3.03 -11.05 7.53
C VAL A 103 -3.52 -12.37 6.97
N GLY A 104 -3.09 -13.50 7.53
CA GLY A 104 -3.67 -14.80 7.20
C GLY A 104 -3.29 -15.37 5.82
N ASN A 105 -2.32 -14.78 5.11
CA ASN A 105 -1.93 -15.22 3.77
C ASN A 105 -0.98 -16.42 3.87
N LYS A 106 -1.54 -17.64 3.89
CA LYS A 106 -0.80 -18.88 4.20
C LYS A 106 0.17 -19.33 3.12
N GLN A 107 0.08 -18.81 1.89
CA GLN A 107 1.00 -19.12 0.80
C GLN A 107 2.04 -18.03 0.54
N LEU A 108 1.90 -16.85 1.15
CA LEU A 108 2.70 -15.66 0.85
C LEU A 108 4.07 -15.73 1.52
N LYS A 109 5.11 -15.95 0.72
CA LYS A 109 6.50 -16.04 1.19
C LYS A 109 7.33 -14.78 0.97
N ASP A 110 6.80 -13.86 0.17
CA ASP A 110 7.49 -12.64 -0.21
C ASP A 110 6.47 -11.49 -0.29
N PRO A 111 6.41 -10.64 0.75
CA PRO A 111 5.49 -9.52 0.83
C PRO A 111 6.10 -8.23 0.27
N THR A 112 7.21 -8.29 -0.46
CA THR A 112 7.89 -7.11 -0.99
C THR A 112 6.97 -6.29 -1.90
N MET A 113 6.98 -4.97 -1.72
CA MET A 113 6.24 -3.93 -2.45
C MET A 113 7.19 -2.78 -2.82
N ASP A 114 8.16 -3.09 -3.68
CA ASP A 114 9.22 -2.17 -4.11
C ASP A 114 8.76 -1.03 -5.01
N GLU A 115 7.46 -0.89 -5.25
CA GLU A 115 6.85 0.23 -5.94
C GLU A 115 6.51 1.37 -4.96
N ILE A 116 6.40 1.09 -3.65
CA ILE A 116 6.03 2.11 -2.66
C ILE A 116 7.15 3.14 -2.52
N THR A 117 6.94 4.36 -3.01
CA THR A 117 7.95 5.44 -2.98
C THR A 117 7.74 6.43 -1.85
N ASN A 118 6.51 6.54 -1.33
CA ASN A 118 6.15 7.49 -0.29
C ASN A 118 4.92 7.07 0.52
N ILE A 119 4.96 7.30 1.84
CA ILE A 119 3.84 7.09 2.75
C ILE A 119 3.60 8.40 3.52
N ILE A 120 2.37 8.91 3.44
CA ILE A 120 1.95 10.14 4.09
C ILE A 120 0.82 9.81 5.07
N THR A 121 1.00 10.20 6.32
CA THR A 121 0.01 9.98 7.38
C THR A 121 -0.17 11.24 8.23
N ARG A 122 -1.23 11.26 9.05
CA ARG A 122 -1.40 12.30 10.08
C ARG A 122 -0.48 12.05 11.26
N GLU A 123 -0.59 10.88 11.88
CA GLU A 123 0.23 10.48 13.02
C GLU A 123 0.74 9.04 12.85
N ASN A 124 -0.18 8.12 12.59
CA ASN A 124 0.06 6.69 12.73
C ASN A 124 0.66 6.07 11.46
N ARG A 125 1.81 5.41 11.57
CA ARG A 125 2.49 4.70 10.45
C ARG A 125 2.60 3.20 10.74
N VAL A 126 1.54 2.59 11.25
CA VAL A 126 1.56 1.17 11.62
C VAL A 126 1.31 0.28 10.41
N ALA A 127 2.08 -0.81 10.33
CA ALA A 127 1.79 -1.97 9.51
C ALA A 127 1.53 -3.19 10.40
N VAL A 128 0.48 -3.96 10.10
CA VAL A 128 0.12 -5.17 10.84
C VAL A 128 0.41 -6.38 9.96
N ILE A 129 1.34 -7.24 10.41
CA ILE A 129 1.69 -8.49 9.73
C ILE A 129 1.45 -9.64 10.70
N GLN A 130 0.46 -10.48 10.41
CA GLN A 130 -0.06 -11.46 11.36
C GLN A 130 -0.53 -12.74 10.67
N ASP A 131 -0.19 -13.89 11.27
CA ASP A 131 -0.69 -15.20 10.87
C ASP A 131 -0.45 -15.54 9.39
N ASN A 132 0.63 -15.07 8.77
CA ASN A 132 0.96 -15.41 7.39
C ASN A 132 1.78 -16.71 7.30
N HIS A 133 2.36 -17.00 6.13
CA HIS A 133 3.30 -18.11 5.98
C HIS A 133 4.52 -17.90 6.92
N PRO A 134 5.03 -18.94 7.61
CA PRO A 134 6.16 -18.80 8.53
C PRO A 134 7.42 -18.16 7.93
N ASP A 135 7.67 -18.44 6.65
CA ASP A 135 8.78 -17.87 5.88
C ASP A 135 8.46 -16.54 5.17
N ILE A 136 7.41 -15.80 5.58
CA ILE A 136 7.01 -14.53 4.91
C ILE A 136 8.15 -13.50 4.87
N PHE A 137 9.04 -13.47 5.86
CA PHE A 137 10.27 -12.66 5.83
C PHE A 137 11.48 -13.56 5.95
N SER A 138 11.99 -14.06 4.82
CA SER A 138 13.16 -14.95 4.81
C SER A 138 14.43 -14.33 5.42
N SER A 139 14.52 -13.00 5.48
CA SER A 139 15.62 -12.25 6.12
C SER A 139 15.46 -12.09 7.64
N GLY A 140 14.27 -12.37 8.18
CA GLY A 140 13.91 -12.15 9.58
C GLY A 140 13.58 -10.70 9.95
N ASN A 141 13.77 -9.74 9.03
CA ASN A 141 13.36 -8.35 9.21
C ASN A 141 12.00 -8.10 8.56
N CYS A 142 11.14 -7.39 9.27
CA CYS A 142 9.88 -6.89 8.72
C CYS A 142 10.14 -5.69 7.83
N GLU A 143 10.46 -5.97 6.57
CA GLU A 143 10.71 -4.99 5.52
C GLU A 143 9.78 -5.29 4.33
N LEU A 144 8.93 -4.32 3.99
CA LEU A 144 8.06 -4.41 2.81
C LEU A 144 8.68 -3.72 1.58
N VAL A 145 9.74 -2.94 1.76
CA VAL A 145 10.42 -2.21 0.68
C VAL A 145 11.91 -2.47 0.87
N THR A 146 12.57 -2.99 -0.17
CA THR A 146 13.98 -3.33 -0.13
C THR A 146 14.87 -2.08 -0.15
N GLU A 147 16.01 -2.15 0.53
CA GLU A 147 17.01 -1.09 0.53
C GLU A 147 17.89 -1.16 -0.72
N PHE A 148 17.62 -0.31 -1.70
CA PHE A 148 18.55 -0.11 -2.82
C PHE A 148 19.57 0.99 -2.51
N TYR A 149 20.85 0.67 -2.72
CA TYR A 149 21.96 1.65 -2.67
C TYR A 149 21.67 2.83 -3.60
N GLY A 150 21.56 4.05 -3.03
CA GLY A 150 21.30 5.30 -3.77
C GLY A 150 20.01 6.02 -3.37
N PHE A 151 19.08 5.36 -2.69
CA PHE A 151 17.78 5.94 -2.28
C PHE A 151 17.62 6.04 -0.76
N LEU A 152 18.66 6.49 -0.04
CA LEU A 152 18.60 6.65 1.43
C LEU A 152 17.40 7.49 1.89
N GLN A 153 16.99 8.48 1.10
CA GLN A 153 15.81 9.30 1.40
C GLN A 153 14.50 8.50 1.34
N ARG A 154 14.39 7.53 0.42
CA ARG A 154 13.21 6.67 0.25
C ARG A 154 12.95 5.86 1.52
N LYS A 155 14.00 5.32 2.15
CA LYS A 155 13.90 4.58 3.43
C LYS A 155 13.13 5.37 4.49
N TYR A 156 13.38 6.67 4.60
CA TYR A 156 12.66 7.52 5.55
C TYR A 156 11.20 7.76 5.15
N ARG A 157 10.91 7.88 3.85
CA ARG A 157 9.55 8.14 3.34
C ARG A 157 8.62 6.95 3.53
N VAL A 158 9.14 5.73 3.36
CA VAL A 158 8.36 4.47 3.39
C VAL A 158 8.39 3.78 4.76
N ARG A 159 9.06 4.37 5.75
CA ARG A 159 9.20 3.79 7.08
C ARG A 159 7.84 3.57 7.73
N LEU A 160 7.66 2.36 8.26
CA LEU A 160 6.49 1.91 9.02
C LEU A 160 6.93 1.37 10.39
N ASN A 161 5.99 1.37 11.34
CA ASN A 161 6.10 0.68 12.61
C ASN A 161 5.39 -0.66 12.47
N PHE A 162 6.15 -1.75 12.47
CA PHE A 162 5.61 -3.09 12.29
C PHE A 162 5.08 -3.66 13.61
N THR A 163 3.98 -4.38 13.53
CA THR A 163 3.29 -5.04 14.65
C THR A 163 2.67 -6.37 14.17
N GLY A 164 2.23 -7.20 15.10
CA GLY A 164 1.67 -8.53 14.83
C GLY A 164 2.69 -9.65 15.02
N GLY A 165 2.22 -10.89 15.12
CA GLY A 165 3.01 -12.06 15.51
C GLY A 165 4.06 -12.49 14.48
N ASP A 166 3.97 -12.02 13.24
CA ASP A 166 5.03 -12.22 12.25
C ASP A 166 6.15 -11.16 12.40
N CYS A 167 5.90 -10.09 13.16
CA CYS A 167 6.71 -8.86 13.20
C CYS A 167 6.88 -8.21 14.58
N GLY A 168 6.79 -8.97 15.67
CA GLY A 168 6.82 -8.46 17.05
C GLY A 168 7.31 -9.49 18.06
#